data_AF-A0A3M6Y966-F1
#
_entry.id   AF-A0A3M6Y966-F1
#
_cell.length_a   1.000
_cell.length_b   1.000
_cell.length_c   1.000
_cell.angle_alpha   90.00
_cell.angle_beta   90.00
_cell.angle_gamma   90.00
#
_symmetry.space_group_name_H-M   'P 1'
#
loop_
_entity.id
_entity.type
_entity.pdbx_description
1 polymer ?
#
loop_
_entity_poly.entity_id
_entity_poly.type
_entity_poly.pdbx_seq_one_letter_code
_entity_poly.pdbx_strand_id
1 'polypeptide(L)'
;MDKQNQSKGDVVGERQGNLPLPEEPPVKSDFNSADPTTVNVGSGGVSDTFSKGNDALREPATGDSAVRTDGNAFMVNTKAQGVGREAIEGGLPNDAVARDAKDKAGLADTTNKDYGYPQKNDPTS
;
A
#
# COMPACT_ATOMS: atom_id res chain seq x y z
N MET A 1 21.89 -39.17 43.60
CA MET A 1 20.75 -38.27 43.89
C MET A 1 19.99 -38.08 42.61
N ASP A 2 18.72 -38.47 42.60
CA ASP A 2 17.88 -38.44 41.40
C ASP A 2 17.61 -37.00 40.98
N LYS A 3 17.88 -36.66 39.70
CA LYS A 3 17.62 -35.33 39.10
C LYS A 3 16.15 -34.89 39.18
N GLN A 4 15.26 -35.78 39.63
CA GLN A 4 13.84 -35.53 39.84
C GLN A 4 13.54 -34.73 41.11
N ASN A 5 14.48 -34.63 42.06
CA ASN A 5 14.28 -33.94 43.34
C ASN A 5 15.00 -32.57 43.44
N GLN A 6 15.46 -32.04 42.31
CA GLN A 6 16.12 -30.72 42.24
C GLN A 6 15.13 -29.66 41.75
N SER A 7 15.31 -28.40 42.18
CA SER A 7 14.47 -27.29 41.70
C SER A 7 14.67 -27.14 40.19
N LYS A 8 13.58 -26.85 39.46
CA LYS A 8 13.63 -26.61 38.01
C LYS A 8 14.63 -25.49 37.66
N GLY A 9 14.81 -24.51 38.56
CA GLY A 9 15.79 -23.45 38.41
C GLY A 9 17.24 -23.96 38.40
N ASP A 10 17.57 -24.89 39.31
CA ASP A 10 18.91 -25.47 39.42
C ASP A 10 19.27 -26.28 38.17
N VAL A 11 18.31 -27.06 37.66
CA VAL A 11 18.47 -27.87 36.44
C VAL A 11 18.63 -27.01 35.19
N VAL A 12 17.94 -25.86 35.12
CA VAL A 12 18.08 -24.91 34.00
C VAL A 12 19.44 -24.21 34.04
N GLY A 13 19.89 -23.78 35.22
CA GLY A 13 21.21 -23.15 35.39
C GLY A 13 22.37 -24.09 35.01
N GLU A 14 22.32 -25.34 35.45
CA GLU A 14 23.31 -26.38 35.09
C GLU A 14 23.38 -26.59 33.57
N ARG A 15 22.23 -26.58 32.88
CA ARG A 15 22.18 -26.78 31.42
C ARG A 15 22.61 -25.54 30.63
N GLN A 16 22.28 -24.35 31.09
CA GLN A 16 22.70 -23.10 30.44
C GLN A 16 24.22 -22.90 30.53
N GLY A 17 24.83 -23.23 31.68
CA GLY A 17 26.29 -23.12 31.85
C GLY A 17 27.10 -24.13 31.04
N ASN A 18 26.50 -25.26 30.66
CA ASN A 18 27.11 -26.29 29.81
C ASN A 18 26.84 -26.10 28.32
N LEU A 19 26.14 -25.04 27.92
CA LEU A 19 25.89 -24.78 26.52
C LEU A 19 27.18 -24.25 25.87
N PRO A 20 27.66 -24.87 24.77
CA PRO A 20 28.85 -24.37 24.09
C PRO A 20 28.63 -22.93 23.66
N LEU A 21 29.59 -22.07 23.97
CA LEU A 21 29.57 -20.69 23.50
C LEU A 21 29.60 -20.72 21.96
N PRO A 22 28.76 -19.94 21.28
CA PRO A 22 28.87 -19.76 19.84
C PRO A 22 30.30 -19.33 19.48
N GLU A 23 30.93 -20.01 18.51
CA GLU A 23 32.29 -19.66 18.09
C GLU A 23 32.36 -18.28 17.44
N GLU A 24 31.26 -17.86 16.81
CA GLU A 24 31.10 -16.52 16.27
C GLU A 24 30.21 -15.68 17.20
N PRO A 25 30.67 -14.48 17.62
CA PRO A 25 29.80 -13.57 18.33
C PRO A 25 28.57 -13.27 17.47
N PRO A 26 27.38 -13.09 18.07
CA PRO A 26 26.19 -12.71 17.31
C PRO A 26 26.50 -11.44 16.53
N VAL A 27 26.64 -11.61 15.21
CA VAL A 27 26.97 -10.52 14.30
C VAL A 27 25.80 -9.54 14.34
N LYS A 28 26.12 -8.24 14.42
CA LYS A 28 25.10 -7.20 14.37
C LYS A 28 24.25 -7.45 13.12
N SER A 29 22.94 -7.48 13.30
CA SER A 29 22.02 -7.68 12.20
C SER A 29 22.29 -6.66 11.09
N ASP A 30 22.56 -7.14 9.87
CA ASP A 30 22.81 -6.34 8.67
C ASP A 30 21.51 -5.76 8.08
N PHE A 31 20.45 -5.73 8.89
CA PHE A 31 19.13 -5.25 8.51
C PHE A 31 19.15 -3.73 8.38
N ASN A 32 19.43 -3.26 7.17
CA ASN A 32 19.12 -1.90 6.69
C ASN A 32 17.60 -1.63 6.58
N SER A 33 16.74 -2.33 7.34
CA SER A 33 15.27 -2.24 7.20
C SER A 33 14.65 -1.02 7.87
N ALA A 34 15.41 -0.24 8.63
CA ALA A 34 14.88 0.95 9.28
C ALA A 34 14.83 2.16 8.34
N ASP A 35 15.74 2.22 7.36
CA ASP A 35 15.86 3.35 6.44
C ASP A 35 15.67 2.89 5.00
N PRO A 36 14.52 3.22 4.36
CA PRO A 36 14.22 2.82 2.99
C PRO A 36 15.22 3.37 1.96
N THR A 37 16.06 4.35 2.32
CA THR A 37 17.13 4.88 1.45
C THR A 37 18.39 4.01 1.45
N THR A 38 18.53 3.10 2.42
CA THR A 38 19.73 2.24 2.60
C THR A 38 19.54 0.81 2.09
N VAL A 39 18.31 0.44 1.75
CA VAL A 39 18.06 -0.77 0.97
C VAL A 39 18.27 -0.43 -0.50
N ASN A 40 19.02 -1.27 -1.22
CA ASN A 40 19.32 -1.15 -2.65
C ASN A 40 18.08 -1.35 -3.55
N VAL A 41 16.91 -0.88 -3.11
CA VAL A 41 15.77 -0.64 -3.99
C VAL A 41 16.09 0.66 -4.72
N GLY A 42 16.28 0.60 -6.03
CA GLY A 42 16.53 1.80 -6.81
C GLY A 42 15.46 2.84 -6.45
N SER A 43 15.89 4.09 -6.21
CA SER A 43 15.02 5.23 -6.06
C SER A 43 14.29 5.43 -7.39
N GLY A 44 13.21 4.65 -7.60
CA GLY A 44 12.31 4.84 -8.72
C GLY A 44 11.94 6.32 -8.73
N GLY A 45 12.47 7.03 -9.72
CA GLY A 45 12.63 8.48 -9.66
C GLY A 45 11.34 9.16 -9.20
N VAL A 46 11.48 10.10 -8.26
CA VAL A 46 10.42 11.02 -7.89
C VAL A 46 10.11 11.86 -9.13
N SER A 47 9.22 11.36 -9.99
CA SER A 47 8.59 12.21 -10.99
C SER A 47 7.70 13.19 -10.23
N ASP A 48 7.70 14.42 -10.70
CA ASP A 48 7.23 15.63 -10.02
C ASP A 48 5.94 15.47 -9.19
N THR A 49 5.77 16.42 -8.26
CA THR A 49 4.56 16.62 -7.45
C THR A 49 3.29 16.43 -8.29
N PHE A 50 2.33 15.66 -7.79
CA PHE A 50 1.04 15.53 -8.47
C PHE A 50 0.41 16.92 -8.57
N SER A 51 0.02 17.35 -9.78
CA SER A 51 -0.66 18.66 -9.96
C SER A 51 -1.95 18.79 -9.14
N LYS A 52 -2.53 17.65 -8.70
CA LYS A 52 -3.71 17.54 -7.84
C LYS A 52 -3.63 16.25 -7.00
N GLY A 53 -3.96 16.33 -5.71
CA GLY A 53 -4.11 15.17 -4.81
C GLY A 53 -3.14 15.12 -3.63
N ASN A 54 -3.02 13.95 -3.01
CA ASN A 54 -2.17 13.68 -1.85
C ASN A 54 -1.28 12.45 -2.07
N ASP A 55 -0.37 12.20 -1.14
CA ASP A 55 0.70 11.21 -1.30
C ASP A 55 0.27 9.73 -1.21
N ALA A 56 -1.04 9.46 -1.14
CA ALA A 56 -1.58 8.10 -0.99
C ALA A 56 -1.18 7.09 -2.08
N LEU A 57 -0.70 7.56 -3.23
CA LEU A 57 -0.29 6.70 -4.35
C LEU A 57 1.20 6.32 -4.32
N ARG A 58 2.01 6.94 -3.46
CA ARG A 58 3.48 6.75 -3.47
C ARG A 58 4.09 6.58 -2.09
N GLU A 59 3.63 7.36 -1.12
CA GLU A 59 4.18 7.32 0.22
C GLU A 59 3.60 6.14 1.02
N PRO A 60 4.29 5.69 2.07
CA PRO A 60 3.77 4.68 2.98
C PRO A 60 2.36 5.04 3.45
N ALA A 61 1.49 4.03 3.58
CA ALA A 61 0.11 4.19 4.05
C ALA A 61 0.09 4.64 5.51
N THR A 62 0.24 5.96 5.73
CA THR A 62 0.32 6.61 7.04
C THR A 62 -1.04 7.04 7.59
N GLY A 63 -2.12 6.85 6.80
CA GLY A 63 -3.50 7.11 7.21
C GLY A 63 -4.45 6.03 6.69
N ASP A 64 -5.68 6.04 7.22
CA ASP A 64 -6.69 5.02 6.90
C ASP A 64 -7.23 5.19 5.47
N SER A 65 -7.90 4.18 4.92
CA SER A 65 -8.40 4.22 3.54
C SER A 65 -9.71 5.01 3.41
N ALA A 66 -9.76 5.98 2.49
CA ALA A 66 -10.98 6.75 2.19
C ALA A 66 -12.13 5.90 1.63
N VAL A 67 -11.85 4.67 1.19
CA VAL A 67 -12.89 3.73 0.74
C VAL A 67 -13.64 3.12 1.94
N ARG A 68 -13.03 3.06 3.11
CA ARG A 68 -13.56 2.36 4.30
C ARG A 68 -13.98 3.32 5.41
N THR A 69 -13.31 4.46 5.51
CA THR A 69 -13.45 5.38 6.64
C THR A 69 -13.67 6.80 6.14
N ASP A 70 -14.74 7.44 6.62
CA ASP A 70 -14.97 8.87 6.38
C ASP A 70 -14.13 9.70 7.37
N GLY A 71 -13.01 10.24 6.88
CA GLY A 71 -12.10 11.03 7.70
C GLY A 71 -12.71 12.31 8.26
N ASN A 72 -13.72 12.89 7.61
CA ASN A 72 -14.40 14.09 8.09
C ASN A 72 -15.40 13.77 9.20
N ALA A 73 -16.18 12.69 9.05
CA ALA A 73 -17.12 12.25 10.07
C ALA A 73 -16.43 11.74 11.34
N PHE A 74 -15.29 11.05 11.19
CA PHE A 74 -14.57 10.45 12.31
C PHE A 74 -13.36 11.28 12.79
N MET A 75 -13.09 12.43 12.16
CA MET A 75 -11.93 13.28 12.44
C MET A 75 -10.59 12.51 12.46
N VAL A 76 -10.45 11.52 11.58
CA VAL A 76 -9.23 10.70 11.44
C VAL A 76 -8.51 11.04 10.15
N ASN A 77 -7.18 10.85 10.15
CA ASN A 77 -6.40 11.05 8.94
C ASN A 77 -6.68 9.91 7.96
N THR A 78 -7.38 10.24 6.88
CA THR A 78 -7.75 9.30 5.83
C THR A 78 -7.08 9.73 4.53
N LYS A 79 -6.49 8.75 3.83
CA LYS A 79 -5.72 8.94 2.59
C LYS A 79 -6.50 8.37 1.40
N ALA A 80 -6.09 8.78 0.19
CA ALA A 80 -6.68 8.39 -1.09
C ALA A 80 -8.02 9.05 -1.47
N GLN A 81 -8.43 10.10 -0.76
CA GLN A 81 -9.51 11.00 -1.20
C GLN A 81 -8.92 12.13 -2.05
N GLY A 82 -9.58 12.47 -3.16
CA GLY A 82 -9.14 13.50 -4.09
C GLY A 82 -7.81 13.19 -4.78
N VAL A 83 -7.51 11.91 -5.06
CA VAL A 83 -6.28 11.48 -5.77
C VAL A 83 -6.60 10.85 -7.13
N GLY A 84 -5.62 10.82 -8.04
CA GLY A 84 -5.82 10.23 -9.37
C GLY A 84 -6.90 10.96 -10.16
N ARG A 85 -7.87 10.22 -10.72
CA ARG A 85 -8.98 10.80 -11.50
C ARG A 85 -9.93 11.64 -10.66
N GLU A 86 -10.16 11.29 -9.38
CA GLU A 86 -11.00 12.06 -8.47
C GLU A 86 -10.50 13.51 -8.31
N ALA A 87 -9.17 13.69 -8.32
CA ALA A 87 -8.51 14.98 -8.15
C ALA A 87 -8.68 15.94 -9.33
N ILE A 88 -8.93 15.39 -10.52
CA ILE A 88 -8.94 16.12 -11.80
C ILE A 88 -10.37 16.31 -12.30
N GLU A 89 -11.21 15.28 -12.16
CA GLU A 89 -12.47 15.18 -12.90
C GLU A 89 -13.70 15.43 -12.02
N GLY A 90 -13.54 15.56 -10.69
CA GLY A 90 -14.56 16.06 -9.77
C GLY A 90 -15.86 15.24 -9.68
N GLY A 91 -15.92 14.06 -10.29
CA GLY A 91 -17.11 13.20 -10.36
C GLY A 91 -16.80 11.81 -10.94
N LEU A 92 -17.82 10.94 -10.98
CA LEU A 92 -17.69 9.62 -11.60
C LEU A 92 -17.63 9.77 -13.13
N PRO A 93 -16.66 9.14 -13.80
CA PRO A 93 -16.60 9.15 -15.26
C PRO A 93 -17.66 8.22 -15.87
N ASN A 94 -18.08 8.53 -17.10
CA ASN A 94 -19.07 7.77 -17.86
C ASN A 94 -18.71 6.28 -18.05
N ASP A 95 -17.42 5.93 -18.02
CA ASP A 95 -16.94 4.54 -18.16
C ASP A 95 -16.92 3.75 -16.84
N ALA A 96 -17.08 4.41 -15.69
CA ALA A 96 -17.14 3.76 -14.38
C ALA A 96 -18.53 3.17 -14.06
N VAL A 97 -19.56 3.51 -14.85
CA VAL A 97 -20.93 3.04 -14.65
C VAL A 97 -21.34 2.00 -15.69
N ALA A 98 -22.36 1.21 -15.35
CA ALA A 98 -22.97 0.26 -16.29
C ALA A 98 -23.45 0.98 -17.56
N ARG A 99 -23.50 0.25 -18.68
CA ARG A 99 -23.82 0.80 -20.01
C ARG A 99 -25.13 1.62 -20.03
N ASP A 100 -26.14 1.17 -19.28
CA ASP A 100 -27.46 1.82 -19.20
C ASP A 100 -27.49 3.09 -18.32
N ALA A 101 -26.39 3.36 -17.60
CA ALA A 101 -26.23 4.51 -16.72
C ALA A 101 -25.32 5.60 -17.30
N LYS A 102 -24.72 5.38 -18.47
CA LYS A 102 -23.94 6.38 -19.19
C LYS A 102 -24.80 7.60 -19.54
N ASP A 103 -24.14 8.76 -19.64
CA ASP A 103 -24.71 10.04 -20.10
C ASP A 103 -25.82 10.62 -19.20
N LYS A 104 -25.93 10.13 -17.96
CA LYS A 104 -26.84 10.68 -16.95
C LYS A 104 -26.23 11.92 -16.28
N ALA A 105 -27.11 12.79 -15.79
CA ALA A 105 -26.71 13.99 -15.07
C ALA A 105 -25.82 13.66 -13.87
N GLY A 106 -24.67 14.33 -13.76
CA GLY A 106 -23.67 14.13 -12.69
C GLY A 106 -22.51 13.21 -13.07
N LEU A 107 -22.48 12.65 -14.28
CA LEU A 107 -21.33 11.92 -14.82
C LEU A 107 -20.48 12.81 -15.71
N ALA A 108 -19.15 12.65 -15.62
CA ALA A 108 -18.22 13.32 -16.51
C ALA A 108 -18.00 12.45 -17.77
N ASP A 109 -18.20 13.04 -18.96
CA ASP A 109 -17.79 12.36 -20.20
C ASP A 109 -16.28 12.47 -20.38
N THR A 110 -15.59 11.42 -19.97
CA THR A 110 -14.14 11.26 -20.11
C THR A 110 -13.79 10.36 -21.29
N THR A 111 -14.78 9.91 -22.04
CA THR A 111 -14.50 9.14 -23.25
C THR A 111 -13.98 10.09 -24.31
N ASN A 112 -12.84 9.75 -24.92
CA ASN A 112 -12.37 10.49 -26.09
C ASN A 112 -13.47 10.45 -27.15
N LYS A 113 -13.55 11.52 -27.96
CA LYS A 113 -14.48 11.59 -29.09
C LYS A 113 -14.47 10.26 -29.84
N ASP A 114 -15.61 9.59 -29.89
CA ASP A 114 -15.74 8.38 -30.69
C ASP A 114 -15.58 8.80 -32.17
N TYR A 115 -14.45 8.43 -32.76
CA TYR A 115 -14.17 8.67 -34.18
C TYR A 115 -14.84 7.63 -35.07
N GLY A 116 -15.59 6.69 -34.50
CA GLY A 116 -16.17 5.54 -35.18
C GLY A 116 -15.11 4.61 -35.77
N TYR A 117 -15.57 3.58 -36.47
CA TYR A 117 -14.67 2.79 -37.30
C TYR A 117 -14.31 3.58 -38.56
N PRO A 118 -13.02 3.84 -38.84
CA PRO A 118 -12.60 4.45 -40.09
C PRO A 118 -12.94 3.48 -41.23
N GLN A 119 -14.06 3.74 -41.89
CA GLN A 119 -14.60 3.05 -43.07
C GLN A 119 -14.71 1.50 -42.98
N LYS A 120 -15.97 1.06 -42.93
CA LYS A 120 -16.49 -0.25 -43.41
C LYS A 120 -16.20 -1.52 -42.62
N ASN A 121 -15.57 -1.50 -41.46
CA ASN A 121 -15.48 -2.71 -40.63
C ASN A 121 -16.13 -2.47 -39.26
N ASP A 122 -17.46 -2.51 -39.24
CA ASP A 122 -18.21 -2.72 -38.00
C ASP A 122 -18.08 -4.22 -37.64
N PRO A 123 -17.46 -4.59 -36.50
CA PRO A 123 -17.30 -5.97 -36.08
C PRO A 123 -18.62 -6.63 -35.64
N THR A 124 -19.74 -5.89 -35.68
CA THR A 124 -21.09 -6.40 -35.36
C THR A 124 -21.99 -6.61 -36.58
N SER A 125 -21.51 -6.31 -37.80
CA SER A 125 -22.17 -6.68 -39.08
C SER A 125 -21.65 -8.00 -39.66
#